data_AF-A0A7J0CEK7-F1
#
_entry.id   AF-A0A7J0CEK7-F1
#
_cell.length_a   1.000
_cell.length_b   1.000
_cell.length_c   1.000
_cell.angle_alpha   90.00
_cell.angle_beta   90.00
_cell.angle_gamma   90.00
#
_symmetry.space_group_name_H-M   'P 1'
#
loop_
_entity.id
_entity.type
_entity.pdbx_description
1 polymer ?
#
loop_
_entity_poly.entity_id
_entity_poly.type
_entity_poly.pdbx_seq_one_letter_code
_entity_poly.pdbx_strand_id
1 'polypeptide(L)'
;MAMTPCARRDAKRVLAVAAETAHLTPAAMAAAMVAGSRGAPVPAHVERALRGAMEAARTPALPSDAVRGVALLPSRARTEQVLTEFRKRQALLAAAPSDRSARQALDDAAYTLCVLLGRTTVRDAVDAAELHLAASSA
;
A
#
# COMPACT_ATOMS: atom_id res chain seq x y z
N MET A 1 3.39 22.55 19.73
CA MET A 1 3.35 21.36 18.86
C MET A 1 4.72 21.20 18.22
N ALA A 2 5.44 20.12 18.56
CA ALA A 2 6.76 19.85 17.99
C ALA A 2 6.62 19.56 16.49
N MET A 3 7.16 20.44 15.64
CA MET A 3 7.23 20.21 14.20
C MET A 3 8.16 19.02 13.97
N THR A 4 7.59 17.90 13.54
CA THR A 4 8.39 16.77 13.06
C THR A 4 9.32 17.30 11.96
N PRO A 5 10.63 17.03 12.00
CA PRO A 5 11.53 17.49 10.94
C PRO A 5 11.20 16.74 9.65
N CYS A 6 10.34 17.33 8.80
CA CYS A 6 10.20 16.88 7.42
C CYS A 6 11.29 17.53 6.58
N ALA A 7 11.91 16.78 5.66
CA ALA A 7 12.83 17.41 4.73
C ALA A 7 12.07 18.45 3.88
N ARG A 8 12.72 19.55 3.52
CA ARG A 8 12.14 20.61 2.66
C ARG A 8 11.50 20.06 1.38
N ARG A 9 12.03 18.95 0.84
CA ARG A 9 11.51 18.26 -0.33
C ARG A 9 10.15 17.62 -0.07
N ASP A 10 9.97 17.00 1.10
CA ASP A 10 8.73 16.32 1.48
C ASP A 10 7.64 17.34 1.79
N ALA A 11 7.97 18.43 2.47
CA ALA A 11 7.06 19.55 2.69
C ALA A 11 6.50 20.10 1.37
N LYS A 12 7.39 20.32 0.38
CA LYS A 12 6.99 20.79 -0.96
C LYS A 12 6.08 19.80 -1.67
N ARG A 13 6.37 18.49 -1.55
CA ARG A 13 5.55 17.45 -2.17
C ARG A 13 4.15 17.38 -1.55
N VAL A 14 4.06 17.42 -0.22
CA VAL A 14 2.78 17.43 0.51
C VAL A 14 1.94 18.64 0.10
N LEU A 15 2.54 19.83 0.03
CA LEU A 15 1.84 21.04 -0.39
C LEU A 15 1.37 20.97 -1.86
N ALA A 16 2.17 20.40 -2.76
CA ALA A 16 1.77 20.24 -4.15
C ALA A 16 0.57 19.29 -4.29
N VAL A 17 0.61 18.12 -3.64
CA VAL A 17 -0.50 17.14 -3.64
C VAL A 17 -1.77 17.73 -3.02
N ALA A 18 -1.64 18.48 -1.92
CA ALA A 18 -2.77 19.16 -1.30
C ALA A 18 -3.39 20.21 -2.25
N ALA A 19 -2.55 20.97 -2.97
CA ALA A 19 -3.01 21.98 -3.91
C ALA A 19 -3.76 21.35 -5.10
N GLU A 20 -3.23 20.28 -5.68
CA GLU A 20 -3.89 19.50 -6.73
C GLU A 20 -5.26 18.98 -6.28
N THR A 21 -5.33 18.38 -5.08
CA THR A 21 -6.56 17.83 -4.50
C THR A 21 -7.60 18.91 -4.21
N ALA A 22 -7.16 20.11 -3.86
CA ALA A 22 -8.03 21.27 -3.63
C ALA A 22 -8.37 22.04 -4.91
N HIS A 23 -7.84 21.63 -6.07
CA HIS A 23 -7.93 22.36 -7.34
C HIS A 23 -7.42 23.82 -7.24
N LEU A 24 -6.37 24.03 -6.44
CA LEU A 24 -5.72 25.32 -6.25
C LEU A 24 -4.30 25.30 -6.81
N THR A 25 -3.76 26.49 -7.09
CA THR A 25 -2.33 26.61 -7.34
C THR A 25 -1.54 26.40 -6.04
N PRO A 26 -0.31 25.87 -6.10
CA PRO A 26 0.54 25.75 -4.91
C PRO A 26 0.77 27.09 -4.19
N ALA A 27 0.78 28.20 -4.92
CA ALA A 27 0.89 29.54 -4.35
C ALA A 27 -0.37 29.96 -3.58
N ALA A 28 -1.58 29.68 -4.10
CA ALA A 28 -2.84 29.96 -3.41
C ALA A 28 -3.00 29.09 -2.15
N MET A 29 -2.62 27.82 -2.22
CA MET A 29 -2.56 26.91 -1.08
C MET A 29 -1.59 27.43 0.01
N ALA A 30 -0.38 27.84 -0.37
CA ALA A 30 0.59 28.41 0.56
C ALA A 30 0.10 29.71 1.19
N ALA A 31 -0.56 30.59 0.41
CA ALA A 31 -1.14 31.82 0.93
C ALA A 31 -2.26 31.54 1.96
N ALA A 32 -3.12 30.55 1.71
CA ALA A 32 -4.15 30.12 2.65
C ALA A 32 -3.54 29.59 3.97
N MET A 33 -2.42 28.85 3.90
CA MET A 33 -1.70 28.39 5.09
C MET A 33 -1.05 29.53 5.89
N VAL A 34 -0.47 30.52 5.20
CA VAL A 34 0.11 31.70 5.85
C VAL A 34 -0.98 32.57 6.47
N ALA A 35 -2.14 32.69 5.84
CA ALA A 35 -3.28 33.38 6.43
C ALA A 35 -3.80 32.62 7.67
N GLY A 36 -3.92 31.29 7.58
CA GLY A 36 -4.30 30.42 8.69
C GLY A 36 -3.39 30.50 9.91
N SER A 37 -2.07 30.51 9.70
CA SER A 37 -1.10 30.66 10.80
C SER A 37 -1.16 32.03 11.49
N ARG A 38 -1.74 33.03 10.82
CA ARG A 38 -2.01 34.36 11.37
C ARG A 38 -3.42 34.49 11.96
N GLY A 39 -4.17 33.39 12.06
CA GLY A 39 -5.50 33.34 12.66
C GLY A 39 -6.68 33.56 11.71
N ALA A 40 -6.44 33.66 10.39
CA ALA A 40 -7.55 33.72 9.43
C ALA A 40 -8.20 32.33 9.27
N PRO A 41 -9.52 32.24 9.05
CA PRO A 41 -10.18 30.97 8.81
C PRO A 41 -9.69 30.36 7.48
N VAL A 42 -9.20 29.12 7.54
CA VAL A 42 -8.84 28.36 6.34
C VAL A 42 -10.09 27.67 5.80
N PRO A 43 -10.35 27.71 4.48
CA PRO A 43 -11.50 26.99 3.91
C PRO A 43 -11.44 25.48 4.19
N ALA A 44 -12.56 24.88 4.58
CA ALA A 44 -12.61 23.49 5.03
C ALA A 44 -12.10 22.46 3.98
N HIS A 45 -12.26 22.75 2.68
CA HIS A 45 -11.74 21.89 1.62
C HIS A 45 -10.21 21.93 1.54
N VAL A 46 -9.59 23.08 1.83
CA VAL A 46 -8.14 23.27 1.90
C VAL A 46 -7.57 22.50 3.09
N GLU A 47 -8.19 22.61 4.26
CA GLU A 47 -7.77 21.86 5.45
C GLU A 47 -7.89 20.35 5.23
N ARG A 48 -8.99 19.89 4.62
CA ARG A 48 -9.21 18.47 4.32
C ARG A 48 -8.17 17.93 3.32
N ALA A 49 -7.88 18.69 2.27
CA ALA A 49 -6.86 18.32 1.28
C ALA A 49 -5.46 18.24 1.90
N LEU A 50 -5.08 19.20 2.74
CA LEU A 50 -3.80 19.19 3.43
C LEU A 50 -3.69 18.02 4.41
N ARG A 51 -4.74 17.75 5.20
CA ARG A 51 -4.78 16.61 6.12
C ARG A 51 -4.60 15.29 5.37
N GLY A 52 -5.34 15.09 4.28
CA GLY A 52 -5.22 13.90 3.43
C GLY A 52 -3.81 13.76 2.83
N ALA A 53 -3.20 14.85 2.37
CA ALA A 53 -1.84 14.82 1.85
C ALA A 53 -0.79 14.52 2.93
N MET A 54 -0.96 15.03 4.15
CA MET A 54 -0.10 14.72 5.29
C MET A 54 -0.24 13.28 5.78
N GLU A 55 -1.45 12.72 5.74
CA GLU A 55 -1.71 11.30 6.04
C GLU A 55 -1.08 10.40 4.97
N ALA A 56 -1.27 10.73 3.69
CA ALA A 56 -0.66 10.02 2.57
C ALA A 56 0.87 10.10 2.56
N ALA A 57 1.48 11.15 3.11
CA ALA A 57 2.93 11.27 3.26
C ALA A 57 3.47 10.56 4.51
N ARG A 58 2.65 10.42 5.56
CA ARG A 58 2.98 9.62 6.75
C ARG A 58 2.93 8.13 6.45
N THR A 59 2.02 7.71 5.57
CA THR A 59 2.05 6.37 4.99
C THR A 59 3.14 6.34 3.93
N PRO A 60 4.23 5.57 4.07
CA PRO A 60 5.14 5.39 2.96
C PRO A 60 4.35 4.71 1.83
N ALA A 61 3.97 5.48 0.83
CA ALA A 61 3.61 4.94 -0.47
C ALA A 61 4.90 4.31 -1.01
N LEU A 62 5.15 3.06 -0.64
CA LEU A 62 6.11 2.23 -1.33
C LEU A 62 5.66 2.27 -2.79
N PRO A 63 6.43 2.86 -3.72
CA PRO A 63 6.21 2.53 -5.11
C PRO A 63 6.36 1.01 -5.17
N SER A 64 5.40 0.33 -5.80
CA SER A 64 5.39 -1.13 -5.91
C SER A 64 6.68 -1.70 -6.53
N ASP A 65 7.56 -0.83 -7.05
CA ASP A 65 8.85 -1.14 -7.68
C ASP A 65 10.12 -0.77 -6.88
N ALA A 66 10.03 -0.15 -5.69
CA ALA A 66 11.23 0.27 -4.93
C ALA A 66 11.51 -0.52 -3.65
N VAL A 67 11.09 -1.78 -3.57
CA VAL A 67 11.86 -2.76 -2.79
C VAL A 67 13.01 -3.26 -3.68
N ARG A 68 13.90 -2.34 -4.08
CA ARG A 68 15.28 -2.65 -4.50
C ARG A 68 16.24 -2.34 -3.36
N GLY A 69 15.92 -2.83 -2.16
CA GLY A 69 16.99 -3.35 -1.32
C GLY A 69 17.58 -4.57 -2.02
N VAL A 70 18.62 -5.20 -1.48
CA VAL A 70 18.91 -6.59 -1.85
C VAL A 70 17.63 -7.39 -1.55
N ALA A 71 16.78 -7.55 -2.56
CA ALA A 71 15.49 -8.20 -2.41
C ALA A 71 15.85 -9.67 -2.29
N LEU A 72 15.92 -10.15 -1.05
CA LEU A 72 15.85 -11.56 -0.77
C LEU A 72 14.50 -12.00 -1.34
N LEU A 73 14.55 -12.47 -2.59
CA LEU A 73 13.38 -13.06 -3.22
C LEU A 73 12.91 -14.20 -2.33
N PRO A 74 11.60 -14.38 -2.15
CA PRO A 74 11.10 -15.51 -1.38
C PRO A 74 11.60 -16.81 -2.03
N SER A 75 11.82 -17.84 -1.20
CA SER A 75 12.28 -19.15 -1.69
C SER A 75 11.29 -19.71 -2.71
N ARG A 76 11.76 -19.99 -3.93
CA ARG A 76 10.96 -20.56 -5.03
C ARG A 76 10.16 -21.79 -4.58
N ALA A 77 10.85 -22.75 -3.93
CA ALA A 77 10.24 -23.98 -3.46
C ALA A 77 9.11 -23.73 -2.46
N ARG A 78 9.31 -22.76 -1.55
CA ARG A 78 8.28 -22.39 -0.58
C ARG A 78 7.10 -21.69 -1.24
N THR A 79 7.35 -20.79 -2.19
CA THR A 79 6.30 -20.11 -2.96
C THR A 79 5.45 -21.12 -3.75
N GLU A 80 6.10 -22.07 -4.43
CA GLU A 80 5.43 -23.14 -5.19
C GLU A 80 4.58 -24.04 -4.29
N GLN A 81 5.12 -24.45 -3.14
CA GLN A 81 4.40 -25.27 -2.17
C GLN A 81 3.14 -24.58 -1.67
N VAL A 82 3.25 -23.32 -1.24
CA VAL A 82 2.10 -22.57 -0.67
C VAL A 82 1.06 -22.26 -1.74
N LEU A 83 1.47 -21.88 -2.96
CA LEU A 83 0.54 -21.61 -4.07
C LEU A 83 -0.23 -22.87 -4.47
N THR A 84 0.44 -24.03 -4.49
CA THR A 84 -0.19 -25.33 -4.76
C THR A 84 -1.22 -25.68 -3.69
N GLU A 85 -0.88 -25.52 -2.41
CA GLU A 85 -1.79 -25.78 -1.31
C GLU A 85 -3.00 -24.83 -1.34
N PHE A 86 -2.78 -23.54 -1.62
CA PHE A 86 -3.85 -22.56 -1.78
C PHE A 86 -4.86 -23.00 -2.86
N ARG A 87 -4.39 -23.36 -4.06
CA ARG A 87 -5.25 -23.82 -5.17
C ARG A 87 -5.99 -25.12 -4.83
N LYS A 88 -5.32 -26.06 -4.15
CA LYS A 88 -5.94 -27.30 -3.68
C LYS A 88 -7.09 -27.03 -2.70
N ARG A 89 -6.88 -26.13 -1.73
CA ARG A 89 -7.93 -25.76 -0.75
C ARG A 89 -9.06 -24.98 -1.40
N GLN A 90 -8.75 -24.14 -2.40
CA GLN A 90 -9.76 -23.43 -3.16
C GLN A 90 -10.68 -24.40 -3.91
N ALA A 91 -10.11 -25.43 -4.55
CA ALA A 91 -10.88 -26.48 -5.22
C ALA A 91 -11.74 -27.31 -4.24
N LEU A 92 -11.18 -27.68 -3.08
CA LEU A 92 -11.92 -28.39 -2.04
C LEU A 92 -13.09 -27.57 -1.49
N LEU A 93 -12.88 -26.29 -1.20
CA LEU A 93 -13.93 -25.41 -0.69
C LEU A 93 -15.00 -25.14 -1.76
N ALA A 94 -14.63 -25.10 -3.04
CA ALA A 94 -15.60 -25.01 -4.13
C ALA A 94 -16.50 -26.26 -4.20
N ALA A 95 -15.96 -27.44 -3.90
CA ALA A 95 -16.73 -28.69 -3.85
C ALA A 95 -17.53 -28.86 -2.55
N ALA A 96 -17.03 -28.35 -1.43
CA ALA A 96 -17.65 -28.44 -0.11
C ALA A 96 -17.61 -27.10 0.64
N PRO A 97 -18.52 -26.15 0.32
CA PRO A 97 -18.47 -24.79 0.87
C PRO A 97 -18.64 -24.71 2.39
N SER A 98 -19.24 -25.73 3.01
CA SER A 98 -19.44 -25.83 4.45
C SER A 98 -18.25 -26.42 5.22
N ASP A 99 -17.19 -26.86 4.53
CA ASP A 99 -15.99 -27.36 5.18
C ASP A 99 -15.17 -26.22 5.80
N ARG A 100 -15.36 -26.02 7.11
CA ARG A 100 -14.65 -25.01 7.90
C ARG A 100 -13.15 -25.26 7.98
N SER A 101 -12.70 -26.52 7.94
CA SER A 101 -11.27 -26.86 7.97
C SER A 101 -10.60 -26.47 6.66
N ALA A 102 -11.24 -26.78 5.52
CA ALA A 102 -10.77 -26.34 4.21
C ALA A 102 -10.75 -24.81 4.10
N ARG A 103 -11.75 -24.12 4.67
CA ARG A 103 -11.79 -22.65 4.72
C ARG A 103 -10.62 -22.06 5.51
N GLN A 104 -10.38 -22.56 6.73
CA GLN A 104 -9.26 -22.08 7.55
C GLN A 104 -7.92 -22.30 6.85
N ALA A 105 -7.69 -23.49 6.28
CA ALA A 105 -6.46 -23.80 5.56
C ALA A 105 -6.28 -22.92 4.30
N LEU A 106 -7.36 -22.55 3.62
CA LEU A 106 -7.31 -21.61 2.51
C LEU A 106 -6.89 -20.21 2.98
N ASP A 107 -7.49 -19.72 4.07
CA ASP A 107 -7.19 -18.40 4.64
C ASP A 107 -5.73 -18.34 5.18
N ASP A 108 -5.22 -19.42 5.79
CA ASP A 108 -3.83 -19.53 6.24
C ASP A 108 -2.82 -19.51 5.07
N ALA A 109 -3.13 -20.24 3.99
CA ALA A 109 -2.31 -20.25 2.77
C ALA A 109 -2.33 -18.87 2.09
N ALA A 110 -3.49 -18.21 2.05
CA ALA A 110 -3.65 -16.87 1.52
C ALA A 110 -2.82 -15.84 2.31
N TYR A 111 -2.90 -15.88 3.64
CA TYR A 111 -2.08 -15.03 4.51
C TYR A 111 -0.59 -15.26 4.30
N THR A 112 -0.18 -16.52 4.18
CA THR A 112 1.22 -16.88 3.93
C THR A 112 1.71 -16.32 2.59
N LEU A 113 0.91 -16.38 1.51
CA LEU A 113 1.27 -15.77 0.23
C LEU A 113 1.43 -14.24 0.35
N CYS A 114 0.49 -13.57 1.03
CA CYS A 114 0.55 -12.13 1.26
C CYS A 114 1.84 -11.71 1.98
N VAL A 115 2.22 -12.43 3.04
CA VAL A 115 3.45 -12.16 3.80
C VAL A 115 4.70 -12.47 2.97
N LEU A 116 4.76 -13.63 2.30
CA LEU A 116 5.93 -14.04 1.52
C LEU A 116 6.23 -13.06 0.38
N LEU A 117 5.21 -12.46 -0.22
CA LEU A 117 5.33 -11.61 -1.40
C LEU A 117 5.16 -10.12 -1.10
N GLY A 118 4.97 -9.76 0.18
CA GLY A 118 4.81 -8.37 0.61
C GLY A 118 3.57 -7.69 0.02
N ARG A 119 2.47 -8.42 -0.15
CA ARG A 119 1.20 -7.93 -0.71
C ARG A 119 0.11 -7.87 0.35
N THR A 120 -0.77 -6.88 0.23
CA THR A 120 -1.88 -6.67 1.17
C THR A 120 -3.16 -7.41 0.76
N THR A 121 -3.26 -7.79 -0.51
CA THR A 121 -4.40 -8.54 -1.04
C THR A 121 -3.96 -9.91 -1.52
N VAL A 122 -4.86 -10.89 -1.38
CA VAL A 122 -4.62 -12.28 -1.81
C VAL A 122 -4.45 -12.36 -3.33
N ARG A 123 -5.22 -11.56 -4.09
CA ARG A 123 -5.11 -11.50 -5.55
C ARG A 123 -3.70 -11.05 -5.96
N ASP A 124 -3.25 -9.91 -5.45
CA ASP A 124 -1.92 -9.39 -5.80
C ASP A 124 -0.81 -10.35 -5.36
N ALA A 125 -1.00 -11.06 -4.24
CA ALA A 125 -0.08 -12.08 -3.78
C ALA A 125 -0.03 -13.28 -4.74
N VAL A 126 -1.17 -13.78 -5.22
CA VAL A 126 -1.20 -14.89 -6.19
C VAL A 126 -0.52 -14.47 -7.51
N ASP A 127 -0.85 -13.29 -8.03
CA ASP A 127 -0.26 -12.79 -9.28
C ASP A 127 1.27 -12.62 -9.14
N ALA A 128 1.73 -12.07 -8.01
CA ALA A 128 3.16 -11.95 -7.72
C ALA A 128 3.85 -13.32 -7.56
N ALA A 129 3.15 -14.33 -7.03
CA ALA A 129 3.67 -15.69 -6.88
C ALA A 129 3.91 -16.31 -8.27
N GLU A 130 2.92 -16.19 -9.16
CA GLU A 130 2.99 -16.73 -10.51
C GLU A 130 4.11 -16.07 -11.31
N LEU A 131 4.23 -14.75 -11.25
CA LEU A 131 5.34 -14.01 -11.88
C LEU A 131 6.70 -14.43 -11.33
N HIS A 132 6.81 -14.60 -10.01
CA HIS A 132 8.04 -15.03 -9.36
C HIS A 132 8.47 -16.44 -9.81
N LEU A 133 7.52 -17.38 -9.92
CA LEU A 133 7.80 -18.74 -10.38
C LEU A 133 8.15 -18.79 -11.86
N ALA A 134 7.51 -17.95 -12.69
CA ALA A 134 7.81 -17.84 -14.11
C ALA A 134 9.20 -17.26 -14.38
N ALA A 135 9.58 -16.19 -13.66
CA ALA A 135 10.88 -15.53 -13.80
C ALA A 135 12.07 -16.43 -13.41
N SER A 136 11.87 -17.42 -12.54
CA SER A 136 12.90 -18.37 -12.12
C SER A 136 12.98 -19.63 -13.01
N SER A 137 12.12 -19.75 -14.03
CA SER A 137 12.12 -20.86 -14.99
C SER A 137 12.79 -20.53 -16.34
N ALA A 138 13.26 -19.28 -16.48
CA ALA A 138 14.06 -18.79 -17.60
C ALA A 138 15.54 -18.69 -17.20
#